data_AF-A0A822E0R0-F1
#
_entry.id   AF-A0A822E0R0-F1
#
_cell.length_a   1.000
_cell.length_b   1.000
_cell.length_c   1.000
_cell.angle_alpha   90.00
_cell.angle_beta   90.00
_cell.angle_gamma   90.00
#
_symmetry.space_group_name_H-M   'P 1'
#
loop_
_entity.id
_entity.type
_entity.pdbx_description
1 polymer ?
#
loop_
_entity_poly.entity_id
_entity_poly.type
_entity_poly.pdbx_seq_one_letter_code
_entity_poly.pdbx_strand_id
1 'polypeptide(L)'
;SYISLHLPFIYNVTSNAFYSYLPAITRFRNDIRVIHFAGTLKPWHLTYNPQNEQLSGNLEGQNDIQRDFLLSWWRIMYQRVWPQLSKFHQ
;
A
#
# COMPACT_ATOMS: atom_id res chain seq x y z
N SER A 1 -26.58 1.58 -27.70
CA SER A 1 -26.18 0.36 -26.97
C SER A 1 -24.93 0.66 -26.17
N TYR A 2 -25.10 0.90 -24.86
CA TYR A 2 -24.05 1.30 -23.92
C TYR A 2 -23.20 0.10 -23.52
N ILE A 3 -22.02 -0.08 -24.13
CA ILE A 3 -21.03 -1.06 -23.61
C ILE A 3 -19.61 -0.47 -23.70
N SER A 4 -19.50 0.84 -23.48
CA SER A 4 -18.22 1.52 -23.25
C SER A 4 -18.05 1.75 -21.76
N LEU A 5 -17.67 0.73 -20.97
CA LEU A 5 -17.17 0.90 -19.58
C LEU A 5 -16.64 -0.40 -18.93
N HIS A 6 -16.16 -1.39 -19.70
CA HIS A 6 -15.49 -2.55 -19.09
C HIS A 6 -14.01 -2.23 -18.90
N LEU A 7 -13.67 -1.67 -17.74
CA LEU A 7 -12.27 -1.54 -17.31
C LEU A 7 -11.65 -2.94 -17.26
N PRO A 8 -10.50 -3.18 -17.91
CA PRO A 8 -9.84 -4.47 -17.84
C PRO A 8 -9.50 -4.80 -16.39
N PHE A 9 -9.53 -6.09 -16.04
CA PHE A 9 -9.37 -6.64 -14.68
C PHE A 9 -8.15 -6.08 -13.90
N ILE A 10 -7.13 -5.61 -14.62
CA ILE A 10 -5.98 -4.86 -14.10
C ILE A 10 -6.30 -3.53 -13.38
N TYR A 11 -7.50 -2.96 -13.58
CA TYR A 11 -7.90 -1.68 -12.99
C TYR A 11 -8.92 -1.79 -11.85
N ASN A 12 -9.59 -2.94 -11.69
CA ASN A 12 -10.60 -3.10 -10.65
C ASN A 12 -10.58 -4.52 -10.09
N VAL A 13 -9.47 -4.85 -9.42
CA VAL A 13 -9.49 -5.94 -8.44
C VAL A 13 -10.34 -5.44 -7.27
N THR A 14 -11.60 -5.85 -7.29
CA THR A 14 -12.54 -5.71 -6.17
C THR A 14 -11.86 -6.18 -4.88
N SER A 15 -11.83 -5.28 -3.90
CA SER A 15 -10.95 -5.33 -2.74
C SER A 15 -11.25 -6.42 -1.71
N ASN A 16 -12.09 -7.40 -2.06
CA ASN A 16 -12.40 -8.55 -1.21
C ASN A 16 -11.37 -9.69 -1.38
N ALA A 17 -10.53 -9.63 -2.42
CA ALA A 17 -9.49 -10.62 -2.70
C ALA A 17 -8.11 -10.29 -2.09
N PHE A 18 -8.03 -9.34 -1.14
CA PHE A 18 -6.82 -9.17 -0.32
C PHE A 18 -6.66 -10.24 0.75
N TYR A 19 -7.55 -11.23 0.77
CA TYR A 19 -7.26 -12.52 1.36
C TYR A 19 -6.69 -13.45 0.26
N SER A 20 -5.44 -13.87 0.45
CA SER A 20 -4.93 -15.14 -0.09
C SER A 20 -4.46 -15.20 -1.56
N TYR A 21 -3.54 -14.32 -1.99
CA TYR A 21 -2.72 -14.64 -3.18
C TYR A 21 -1.23 -14.32 -3.02
N LEU A 22 -0.65 -14.85 -1.93
CA LEU A 22 0.80 -14.88 -1.70
C LEU A 22 1.60 -15.36 -2.93
N PRO A 23 1.17 -16.38 -3.70
CA PRO A 23 1.91 -16.84 -4.88
C PRO A 23 1.97 -15.81 -6.01
N ALA A 24 0.90 -15.05 -6.25
CA ALA A 24 0.90 -14.01 -7.28
C ALA A 24 1.71 -12.79 -6.84
N ILE A 25 1.66 -12.44 -5.55
CA ILE A 25 2.49 -11.37 -5.00
C ILE A 25 3.97 -11.73 -5.12
N THR A 26 4.37 -12.97 -4.78
CA THR A 26 5.76 -13.42 -4.93
C THR A 26 6.18 -13.53 -6.40
N ARG A 27 5.29 -14.00 -7.29
CA ARG A 27 5.59 -14.18 -8.72
C ARG A 27 5.66 -12.86 -9.50
N PHE A 28 4.82 -11.89 -9.15
CA PHE A 28 4.67 -10.63 -9.87
C PHE A 28 5.13 -9.41 -9.06
N ARG A 29 5.86 -9.59 -7.95
CA ARG A 29 6.40 -8.51 -7.09
C ARG A 29 6.96 -7.33 -7.89
N ASN A 30 7.73 -7.62 -8.93
CA ASN A 30 8.42 -6.62 -9.75
C ASN A 30 7.49 -5.90 -10.77
N ASP A 31 6.31 -6.46 -11.04
CA ASP A 31 5.33 -5.93 -11.98
C ASP A 31 4.17 -5.19 -11.28
N ILE A 32 4.16 -5.14 -9.94
CA ILE A 32 3.10 -4.45 -9.18
C ILE A 32 3.23 -2.94 -9.39
N ARG A 33 2.21 -2.34 -10.00
CA ARG A 33 2.14 -0.88 -10.27
C ARG A 33 1.25 -0.11 -9.32
N VAL A 34 0.27 -0.77 -8.70
CA VAL A 34 -0.70 -0.16 -7.79
C VAL A 34 -0.95 -1.09 -6.62
N ILE A 35 -0.95 -0.54 -5.40
CA ILE A 35 -1.24 -1.27 -4.16
C ILE A 35 -2.50 -0.67 -3.55
N HIS A 36 -3.49 -1.51 -3.23
CA HIS A 36 -4.71 -1.09 -2.57
C HIS A 36 -4.75 -1.64 -1.14
N PHE A 37 -4.58 -0.76 -0.15
CA PHE A 37 -4.70 -1.14 1.27
C PHE A 37 -6.17 -1.28 1.67
N ALA A 38 -6.80 -2.38 1.27
CA ALA A 38 -8.23 -2.62 1.41
C ALA A 38 -8.70 -3.08 2.81
N GLY A 39 -7.76 -3.54 3.64
CA GLY A 39 -8.04 -3.99 5.00
C GLY A 39 -8.43 -2.85 5.96
N THR A 40 -8.81 -3.25 7.17
CA THR A 40 -9.05 -2.34 8.32
C THR A 40 -7.78 -1.60 8.73
N LEU A 41 -6.62 -2.23 8.54
CA LEU A 41 -5.32 -1.61 8.73
C LEU A 41 -4.97 -0.74 7.51
N LYS A 42 -4.90 0.58 7.72
CA LYS A 42 -4.40 1.54 6.74
C LYS A 42 -2.96 1.93 7.11
N PRO A 43 -2.12 2.32 6.13
CA PRO A 43 -0.74 2.69 6.42
C PRO A 43 -0.62 3.81 7.47
N TRP A 44 -1.51 4.81 7.42
CA TRP A 44 -1.55 5.92 8.38
C TRP A 44 -2.05 5.55 9.79
N HIS A 45 -2.49 4.30 10.03
CA HIS A 45 -2.75 3.80 11.39
C HIS A 45 -1.48 3.32 12.10
N LEU A 46 -0.36 3.24 11.39
CA LEU A 46 0.94 2.83 11.92
C LEU A 46 1.82 4.04 12.23
N THR A 47 2.79 3.84 13.10
CA THR A 47 3.86 4.81 13.34
C THR A 47 5.10 4.40 12.55
N TYR A 48 5.70 5.34 11.82
CA TYR A 48 6.93 5.12 11.07
C TYR A 48 8.09 5.90 11.68
N ASN A 49 9.19 5.20 11.93
CA ASN A 49 10.46 5.78 12.35
C ASN A 49 11.37 5.93 11.12
N PRO A 50 11.59 7.16 10.62
CA PRO A 50 12.43 7.39 9.44
C PRO A 50 13.93 7.20 9.72
N GLN A 51 14.38 7.20 10.98
CA GLN A 51 15.79 7.04 11.31
C GLN A 51 16.29 5.61 11.14
N ASN A 52 15.42 4.62 11.38
CA ASN A 52 15.76 3.20 11.28
C ASN A 52 14.83 2.41 10.34
N GLU A 53 13.97 3.11 9.59
CA GLU A 53 12.95 2.54 8.68
C GLU A 53 12.08 1.47 9.33
N GLN A 54 11.66 1.67 10.60
CA GLN A 54 10.81 0.71 11.30
C GLN A 54 9.35 1.16 11.38
N LEU A 55 8.45 0.18 11.31
CA LEU A 55 7.02 0.36 11.58
C LEU A 55 6.67 -0.14 12.99
N SER A 56 5.80 0.59 13.66
CA SER A 56 5.24 0.23 14.97
C SER A 56 3.72 0.38 14.95
N GLY A 57 3.01 -0.47 15.68
CA GLY A 57 1.54 -0.49 15.75
C GLY A 57 0.98 -1.91 15.65
N ASN A 58 -0.34 -2.03 15.47
CA ASN A 58 -0.99 -3.32 15.29
C ASN A 58 -0.70 -3.86 13.87
N LEU A 59 0.26 -4.78 13.79
CA LEU A 59 0.65 -5.50 12.57
C LEU A 59 0.18 -6.96 12.57
N GLU A 60 -0.80 -7.29 13.41
CA GLU A 60 -1.34 -8.66 13.48
C GLU A 60 -1.93 -9.07 12.13
N GLY A 61 -1.64 -10.32 11.73
CA GLY A 61 -2.09 -10.86 10.45
C GLY A 61 -1.37 -10.34 9.21
N GLN A 62 -0.40 -9.42 9.34
CA GLN A 62 0.44 -9.00 8.21
C GLN A 62 1.60 -9.99 8.00
N ASN A 63 1.85 -10.35 6.75
CA ASN A 63 3.06 -11.08 6.33
C ASN A 63 4.19 -10.12 5.94
N ASP A 64 5.39 -10.67 5.72
CA ASP A 64 6.59 -9.86 5.46
C ASP A 64 6.48 -9.03 4.18
N ILE A 65 5.83 -9.56 3.14
CA ILE A 65 5.63 -8.82 1.89
C ILE A 65 4.67 -7.63 2.09
N GLN A 66 3.61 -7.82 2.90
CA GLN A 66 2.71 -6.73 3.27
C GLN A 66 3.45 -5.67 4.10
N ARG A 67 4.35 -6.08 5.01
CA ARG A 67 5.21 -5.16 5.75
C ARG A 67 6.14 -4.36 4.83
N ASP A 68 6.75 -5.00 3.83
CA ASP A 68 7.60 -4.33 2.84
C ASP A 68 6.83 -3.26 2.05
N PHE A 69 5.57 -3.52 1.70
CA PHE A 69 4.72 -2.54 1.04
C PHE A 69 4.31 -1.38 1.95
N LEU A 70 3.99 -1.67 3.21
CA LEU A 70 3.71 -0.63 4.22
C LEU A 70 4.93 0.27 4.43
N LEU A 71 6.13 -0.32 4.49
CA LEU A 71 7.39 0.42 4.57
C LEU A 71 7.62 1.29 3.34
N SER A 72 7.41 0.73 2.16
CA SER A 72 7.55 1.47 0.89
C SER A 72 6.59 2.66 0.81
N TRP A 73 5.35 2.49 1.27
CA TRP A 73 4.38 3.58 1.35
C TRP A 73 4.85 4.68 2.30
N TRP A 74 5.28 4.32 3.51
CA TRP A 74 5.76 5.28 4.51
C TRP A 74 7.02 6.02 4.05
N ARG A 75 7.94 5.32 3.37
CA ARG A 75 9.11 5.94 2.75
C ARG A 75 8.72 7.00 1.72
N ILE A 76 7.78 6.71 0.83
CA ILE A 76 7.27 7.68 -0.16
C ILE A 76 6.59 8.85 0.53
N MET A 77 5.73 8.59 1.51
CA MET A 77 5.03 9.63 2.26
C MET A 77 6.00 10.56 2.96
N TYR A 78 6.98 10.02 3.68
CA TYR A 78 7.96 10.83 4.41
C TYR A 78 8.91 11.58 3.47
N GLN A 79 9.37 10.97 2.37
CA GLN A 79 10.35 11.60 1.48
C GLN A 79 9.73 12.57 0.48
N ARG A 80 8.50 12.31 0.02
CA ARG A 80 7.91 13.06 -1.10
C ARG A 80 6.70 13.89 -0.71
N VAL A 81 5.91 13.45 0.27
CA VAL A 81 4.65 14.12 0.63
C VAL A 81 4.84 15.04 1.84
N TRP A 82 5.50 14.55 2.90
CA TRP A 82 5.73 15.31 4.12
C TRP A 82 6.46 16.64 3.91
N PRO A 83 7.53 16.73 3.08
CA PRO A 83 8.21 18.00 2.85
C PRO A 83 7.38 19.00 2.05
N GLN A 84 6.30 18.55 1.39
CA GLN A 84 5.35 19.44 0.72
C GLN A 84 4.28 19.89 1.71
N LEU A 85 3.74 18.98 2.53
CA LEU A 85 2.78 19.31 3.58
C LEU A 85 3.34 20.28 4.61
N SER A 86 4.60 20.10 5.03
CA SER A 86 5.25 20.98 6.00
C SER A 86 5.45 22.41 5.47
N LYS A 87 5.57 22.59 4.15
CA LYS A 87 5.66 23.92 3.53
C LYS A 87 4.35 24.70 3.54
N PHE A 88 3.21 24.02 3.68
CA PHE A 88 1.89 24.66 3.78
C PHE A 88 1.51 25.03 5.22
N HIS A 89 2.35 24.71 6.21
CA HIS A 89 2.16 25.07 7.63
C HIS A 89 3.17 26.12 8.12
N GLN A 90 3.86 26.81 7.20
CA GLN A 90 4.60 28.06 7.45
C GLN A 90 3.82 29.23 6.86
#